data_AF-A0A3B1CEF3-F1
#
_entry.id   AF-A0A3B1CEF3-F1
#
_cell.length_a   1.000
_cell.length_b   1.000
_cell.length_c   1.000
_cell.angle_alpha   90.00
_cell.angle_beta   90.00
_cell.angle_gamma   90.00
#
_symmetry.space_group_name_H-M   'P 1'
#
loop_
_entity.id
_entity.type
_entity.pdbx_description
1 polymer ?
#
loop_
_entity_poly.entity_id
_entity_poly.type
_entity_poly.pdbx_seq_one_letter_code
_entity_poly.pdbx_strand_id
1 'polypeptide(L)'
;MKMKKISDRGLVIKTIAILSLLLFCSILSGSAQAKNNKYYDYDKNPINPANQYDPKNPYNPANQYNKNSPINPANKYDPKNPLNPANIYNPNNPYNPANKYDPDNALNPANQYDANKPLKPIHKK
;
A
#
# COMPACT_ATOMS: atom_id res chain seq x y z
N MET A 1 1.87 43.79 -60.29
CA MET A 1 1.68 42.86 -59.15
C MET A 1 3.06 42.45 -58.64
N LYS A 2 3.57 43.02 -57.53
CA LYS A 2 4.91 42.70 -57.01
C LYS A 2 4.82 41.39 -56.21
N MET A 3 5.33 40.29 -56.76
CA MET A 3 5.50 39.05 -56.00
C MET A 3 6.60 39.25 -54.96
N LYS A 4 6.22 39.18 -53.68
CA LYS A 4 7.13 39.28 -52.54
C LYS A 4 7.95 37.98 -52.52
N LYS A 5 9.21 38.01 -52.98
CA LYS A 5 10.17 36.91 -52.81
C LYS A 5 10.31 36.66 -51.31
N ILE A 6 9.65 35.62 -50.81
CA ILE A 6 9.90 35.10 -49.48
C ILE A 6 11.28 34.48 -49.54
N SER A 7 12.26 35.12 -48.90
CA SER A 7 13.63 34.60 -48.82
C SER A 7 13.60 33.23 -48.14
N ASP A 8 14.19 32.21 -48.77
CA ASP A 8 14.32 30.85 -48.20
C ASP A 8 14.95 30.87 -46.79
N ARG A 9 15.79 31.87 -46.50
CA ARG A 9 16.36 32.10 -45.17
C ARG A 9 15.28 32.36 -44.12
N GLY A 10 14.22 33.08 -44.47
CA GLY A 10 13.10 33.37 -43.57
C GLY A 10 12.21 32.15 -43.30
N LEU A 11 12.14 31.20 -44.24
CA LEU A 11 11.44 29.94 -44.05
C LEU A 11 12.24 28.98 -43.16
N VAL A 12 13.56 28.90 -43.37
CA VAL A 12 14.48 28.09 -42.56
C VAL A 12 14.52 28.57 -41.10
N ILE A 13 14.56 29.88 -40.87
CA ILE A 13 14.53 30.43 -39.50
C ILE A 13 13.23 30.08 -38.78
N LYS A 14 12.08 30.11 -39.49
CA LYS A 14 10.77 29.76 -38.92
C LYS A 14 10.69 28.27 -38.56
N THR A 15 11.18 27.38 -39.42
CA THR A 15 11.18 25.94 -39.14
C THR A 15 12.08 25.60 -37.97
N ILE A 16 13.27 26.20 -37.87
CA ILE A 16 14.17 26.03 -36.71
C ILE A 16 13.51 26.52 -35.42
N ALA A 17 12.82 27.66 -35.45
CA ALA A 17 12.12 28.20 -34.29
C ALA A 17 10.99 27.26 -33.81
N ILE A 18 10.21 26.67 -34.73
CA ILE A 18 9.14 25.73 -34.40
C ILE A 18 9.70 24.43 -33.81
N LEU A 19 10.76 23.87 -34.41
CA LEU A 19 11.43 22.68 -33.89
C LEU A 19 12.02 22.92 -32.50
N SER A 20 12.59 24.09 -32.26
CA SER A 20 13.13 24.48 -30.95
C SER A 20 12.03 24.61 -29.90
N LEU A 21 10.89 25.21 -30.26
CA LEU A 21 9.74 25.34 -29.37
C LEU A 21 9.12 23.98 -29.03
N LEU A 22 9.02 23.08 -30.00
CA LEU A 22 8.54 21.72 -29.79
C LEU A 22 9.47 20.93 -28.86
N LEU A 23 10.79 20.99 -29.08
CA LEU A 23 11.78 20.37 -28.20
C LEU A 23 11.67 20.91 -26.76
N PHE A 24 11.48 22.22 -26.61
CA PHE A 24 11.34 22.87 -25.31
C PHE A 24 10.05 22.46 -24.59
N CYS A 25 8.96 22.27 -25.33
CA CYS A 25 7.66 21.82 -24.79
C CYS A 25 7.72 20.35 -24.31
N SER A 26 8.54 19.51 -24.96
CA SER A 26 8.78 18.12 -24.55
C SER A 26 9.55 17.99 -23.22
N ILE A 27 10.41 18.97 -22.91
CA ILE A 27 11.20 18.97 -21.66
C ILE A 27 10.33 19.38 -20.47
N LEU A 28 9.31 20.23 -20.70
CA LEU A 28 8.44 20.74 -19.63
C LEU A 28 7.30 19.78 -19.22
N SER A 29 7.00 18.76 -20.03
CA SER A 29 5.95 17.78 -19.76
C SER A 29 6.43 16.56 -18.95
N GLY A 30 7.74 16.47 -18.67
CA GLY A 30 8.36 15.38 -17.93
C GLY A 30 8.63 15.71 -16.47
N SER A 31 7.61 16.00 -15.66
CA SER A 31 7.63 15.76 -14.20
C SER A 31 6.33 16.21 -13.54
N ALA A 32 5.23 15.48 -13.81
CA ALA A 32 4.21 15.31 -12.79
C ALA A 32 4.86 14.54 -11.64
N GLN A 33 5.45 15.30 -10.71
CA GLN A 33 6.18 14.75 -9.59
C GLN A 33 5.18 14.02 -8.70
N ALA A 34 5.28 12.69 -8.68
CA ALA A 34 4.72 11.81 -7.66
C ALA A 34 5.41 12.10 -6.31
N LYS A 35 5.25 13.33 -5.80
CA LYS A 35 5.69 13.76 -4.48
C LYS A 35 4.46 13.75 -3.59
N ASN A 36 4.20 12.60 -2.96
CA ASN A 36 3.57 12.46 -1.62
C ASN A 36 3.02 11.07 -1.29
N ASN A 37 3.44 9.99 -1.96
CA ASN A 37 3.26 8.68 -1.33
C ASN A 37 4.49 8.37 -0.48
N LYS A 38 4.42 8.75 0.81
CA LYS A 38 5.12 7.98 1.84
C LYS A 38 4.67 6.54 1.59
N TYR A 39 5.58 5.71 1.13
CA TYR A 39 5.37 4.28 0.94
C TYR A 39 4.80 3.73 2.26
N TYR A 40 3.48 3.65 2.37
CA TYR A 40 2.88 2.59 3.14
C TYR A 40 3.33 1.34 2.40
N ASP A 41 4.15 0.57 3.09
CA ASP A 41 4.61 -0.72 2.63
C ASP A 41 3.37 -1.59 2.42
N TYR A 42 2.87 -1.59 1.18
CA TYR A 42 1.66 -2.27 0.77
C TYR A 42 1.77 -3.79 1.03
N ASP A 43 2.99 -4.29 1.24
CA ASP A 43 3.31 -5.70 1.49
C ASP A 43 3.15 -6.08 2.97
N LYS A 44 2.45 -5.29 3.80
CA LYS A 44 2.27 -5.59 5.23
C LYS A 44 0.89 -6.04 5.65
N ASN A 45 -0.07 -6.14 4.72
CA ASN A 45 -1.35 -6.75 5.06
C ASN A 45 -1.14 -8.26 5.34
N PRO A 46 -1.36 -8.73 6.57
CA PRO A 46 -1.03 -10.10 6.97
C PRO A 46 -1.94 -11.18 6.37
N ILE A 47 -3.09 -10.79 5.81
CA ILE A 47 -4.02 -11.73 5.13
C ILE A 47 -3.86 -11.73 3.61
N ASN A 48 -2.97 -10.89 3.07
CA ASN A 48 -2.58 -10.99 1.66
C ASN A 48 -1.74 -12.27 1.44
N PRO A 49 -2.10 -13.14 0.48
CA PRO A 49 -1.35 -14.36 0.18
C PRO A 49 0.16 -14.13 -0.06
N ALA A 50 0.55 -13.00 -0.65
CA ALA A 50 1.95 -12.65 -0.87
C ALA A 50 2.77 -12.54 0.43
N ASN A 51 2.11 -12.25 1.55
CA ASN A 51 2.74 -11.98 2.84
C ASN A 51 2.71 -13.18 3.79
N GLN A 52 2.11 -14.31 3.39
CA GLN A 52 1.92 -15.48 4.24
C GLN A 52 3.24 -15.97 4.88
N TYR A 53 4.37 -15.80 4.20
CA TYR A 53 5.68 -16.26 4.66
C TYR A 53 6.59 -15.15 5.21
N ASP A 54 6.13 -13.90 5.32
CA ASP A 54 6.89 -12.85 6.01
C ASP A 54 7.05 -13.23 7.49
N PRO A 55 8.28 -13.30 8.04
CA PRO A 55 8.51 -13.55 9.47
C PRO A 55 7.78 -12.58 10.42
N LYS A 56 7.44 -11.38 9.94
CA LYS A 56 6.67 -10.37 10.70
C LYS A 56 5.16 -10.57 10.59
N ASN A 57 4.67 -11.40 9.66
CA ASN A 57 3.26 -11.71 9.54
C ASN A 57 2.82 -12.61 10.73
N PRO A 58 1.84 -12.22 11.55
CA PRO A 58 1.32 -13.05 12.64
C PRO A 58 0.80 -14.43 12.20
N TYR A 59 0.34 -14.58 10.95
CA TYR A 59 -0.13 -15.86 10.40
C TYR A 59 0.94 -16.69 9.70
N ASN A 60 2.21 -16.27 9.76
CA ASN A 60 3.29 -17.09 9.25
C ASN A 60 3.22 -18.49 9.87
N PRO A 61 3.26 -19.58 9.08
CA PRO A 61 3.22 -20.93 9.62
C PRO A 61 4.27 -21.21 10.70
N ALA A 62 5.45 -20.58 10.60
CA ALA A 62 6.50 -20.69 11.62
C ALA A 62 6.07 -20.15 13.00
N ASN A 63 5.12 -19.21 13.05
CA ASN A 63 4.59 -18.67 14.30
C ASN A 63 3.77 -19.68 15.09
N GLN A 64 3.32 -20.81 14.51
CA GLN A 64 2.67 -21.88 15.27
C GLN A 64 3.59 -22.44 16.37
N TYR A 65 4.91 -22.36 16.18
CA TYR A 65 5.92 -22.85 17.12
C TYR A 65 6.53 -21.76 18.00
N ASN A 66 6.28 -20.48 17.71
CA ASN A 66 6.78 -19.38 18.51
C ASN A 66 5.96 -19.24 19.80
N LYS A 67 6.60 -19.39 20.96
CA LYS A 67 5.93 -19.28 22.28
C LYS A 67 5.24 -17.94 22.54
N ASN A 68 5.64 -16.87 21.86
CA ASN A 68 5.02 -15.55 22.02
C ASN A 68 3.93 -15.30 20.96
N SER A 69 3.67 -16.27 20.09
CA SER A 69 2.68 -16.13 19.04
C SER A 69 1.27 -16.41 19.57
N PRO A 70 0.27 -15.60 19.20
CA PRO A 70 -1.13 -15.85 19.54
C PRO A 70 -1.64 -17.19 18.97
N ILE A 71 -1.14 -17.61 17.80
CA ILE A 71 -1.56 -18.84 17.12
C ILE A 71 -0.82 -20.09 17.61
N ASN A 72 0.10 -19.95 18.57
CA ASN A 72 0.71 -21.10 19.21
C ASN A 72 -0.34 -21.85 20.05
N PRO A 73 -0.55 -23.16 19.83
CA PRO A 73 -1.54 -23.95 20.57
C PRO A 73 -1.37 -23.88 22.10
N ALA A 74 -0.13 -23.78 22.59
CA ALA A 74 0.17 -23.68 24.02
C ALA A 74 -0.41 -22.40 24.66
N ASN A 75 -0.67 -21.35 23.86
CA ASN A 75 -1.15 -20.07 24.35
C ASN A 75 -2.68 -19.99 24.39
N LYS A 76 -3.42 -21.01 23.97
CA LYS A 76 -4.90 -20.97 23.88
C LYS A 76 -5.56 -20.54 25.20
N TYR A 77 -4.97 -20.86 26.34
CA TYR A 77 -5.52 -20.57 27.66
C TYR A 77 -4.78 -19.43 28.38
N ASP A 78 -3.79 -18.80 27.76
CA ASP A 78 -3.14 -17.61 28.35
C ASP A 78 -4.17 -16.46 28.40
N PRO A 79 -4.49 -15.90 29.58
CA PRO A 79 -5.43 -14.79 29.70
C PRO A 79 -4.98 -13.51 28.98
N LYS A 80 -3.72 -13.42 28.54
CA LYS A 80 -3.22 -12.33 27.70
C LYS A 80 -3.30 -12.65 26.20
N ASN A 81 -3.59 -13.89 25.82
CA ASN A 81 -3.75 -14.26 24.42
C ASN A 81 -5.12 -13.78 23.92
N PRO A 82 -5.19 -13.04 22.82
CA PRO A 82 -6.48 -12.66 22.22
C PRO A 82 -7.34 -13.81 21.71
N LEU A 83 -6.76 -14.97 21.39
CA LEU A 83 -7.49 -16.18 21.00
C LEU A 83 -8.00 -16.95 22.23
N ASN A 84 -7.73 -16.47 23.43
CA ASN A 84 -8.34 -17.01 24.63
C ASN A 84 -9.87 -16.83 24.56
N PRO A 85 -10.67 -17.88 24.84
CA PRO A 85 -12.12 -17.78 24.86
C PRO A 85 -12.68 -16.65 25.73
N ALA A 86 -12.02 -16.30 26.83
CA ALA A 86 -12.41 -15.18 27.69
C ALA A 86 -12.18 -13.81 27.02
N ASN A 87 -11.25 -13.71 26.08
CA ASN A 87 -10.89 -12.46 25.41
C ASN A 87 -11.56 -12.27 24.05
N ILE A 88 -12.03 -13.34 23.40
CA ILE A 88 -12.52 -13.29 22.01
C ILE A 88 -13.69 -12.32 21.82
N TYR A 89 -14.49 -12.07 22.85
CA TYR A 89 -15.62 -11.14 22.81
C TYR A 89 -15.29 -9.72 23.28
N ASN A 90 -14.05 -9.42 23.67
CA ASN A 90 -13.65 -8.05 24.03
C ASN A 90 -13.77 -7.14 22.79
N PRO A 91 -14.47 -5.98 22.86
CA PRO A 91 -14.60 -5.06 21.72
C PRO A 91 -13.25 -4.62 21.12
N ASN A 92 -12.22 -4.50 21.96
CA ASN A 92 -10.87 -4.11 21.54
C ASN A 92 -10.06 -5.28 20.93
N ASN A 93 -10.60 -6.49 20.92
CA ASN A 93 -9.94 -7.65 20.33
C ASN A 93 -10.12 -7.65 18.80
N PRO A 94 -9.04 -7.68 18.00
CA PRO A 94 -9.15 -7.74 16.54
C PRO A 94 -9.92 -8.97 16.03
N TYR A 95 -9.95 -10.07 16.80
CA TYR A 95 -10.67 -11.30 16.48
C TYR A 95 -12.13 -11.33 16.96
N ASN A 96 -12.63 -10.24 17.54
CA ASN A 96 -14.02 -10.17 17.94
C ASN A 96 -14.95 -10.43 16.75
N PRO A 97 -15.91 -11.35 16.83
CA PRO A 97 -16.86 -11.63 15.76
C PRO A 97 -17.58 -10.39 15.23
N ALA A 98 -17.90 -9.42 16.11
CA ALA A 98 -18.53 -8.16 15.72
C ALA A 98 -17.64 -7.31 14.81
N ASN A 99 -16.32 -7.41 14.96
CA ASN A 99 -15.36 -6.64 14.17
C ASN A 99 -15.22 -7.17 12.73
N LYS A 100 -15.85 -8.30 12.36
CA LYS A 100 -15.85 -8.81 10.97
C LYS A 100 -16.43 -7.80 9.97
N TYR A 101 -17.39 -6.99 10.42
CA TYR A 101 -18.08 -6.01 9.59
C TYR A 101 -17.56 -4.58 9.76
N ASP A 102 -16.61 -4.37 10.68
CA ASP A 102 -15.98 -3.07 10.89
C ASP A 102 -15.05 -2.76 9.70
N PRO A 103 -15.28 -1.68 8.93
CA PRO A 103 -14.41 -1.30 7.82
C PRO A 103 -12.98 -0.96 8.25
N ASP A 104 -12.74 -0.67 9.53
CA ASP A 104 -11.41 -0.42 10.08
C ASP A 104 -10.71 -1.67 10.61
N ASN A 105 -11.41 -2.81 10.71
CA ASN A 105 -10.78 -4.07 11.04
C ASN A 105 -10.08 -4.67 9.82
N ALA A 106 -8.79 -4.96 9.94
CA ALA A 106 -8.04 -5.64 8.90
C ALA A 106 -8.56 -7.05 8.58
N LEU A 107 -9.30 -7.72 9.47
CA LEU A 107 -9.97 -9.00 9.20
C LEU A 107 -11.29 -8.88 8.43
N ASN A 108 -11.75 -7.67 8.15
CA ASN A 108 -12.93 -7.48 7.32
C ASN A 108 -12.65 -8.06 5.92
N PRO A 109 -13.53 -8.93 5.37
CA PRO A 109 -13.35 -9.49 4.03
C PRO A 109 -13.14 -8.42 2.94
N ALA A 110 -13.75 -7.24 3.08
CA ALA A 110 -13.54 -6.13 2.15
C ALA A 110 -12.09 -5.59 2.17
N ASN A 111 -11.36 -5.80 3.27
CA ASN A 111 -9.98 -5.34 3.46
C ASN A 111 -8.93 -6.39 3.03
N GLN A 112 -9.33 -7.56 2.54
CA GLN A 112 -8.39 -8.61 2.10
C GLN A 112 -7.38 -8.15 1.04
N TYR A 113 -7.79 -7.18 0.22
CA TYR A 113 -6.97 -6.59 -0.84
C TYR A 113 -6.55 -5.14 -0.53
N ASP A 114 -6.94 -4.59 0.62
CA ASP A 114 -6.48 -3.28 1.06
C ASP A 114 -5.20 -3.44 1.88
N ALA A 115 -4.10 -3.22 1.19
CA ALA A 115 -2.75 -3.27 1.72
C ALA A 115 -2.47 -2.20 2.81
N ASN A 116 -3.32 -1.17 2.94
CA ASN A 116 -3.14 -0.09 3.92
C ASN A 116 -3.77 -0.39 5.29
N LYS A 117 -4.40 -1.55 5.46
CA LYS A 117 -5.07 -1.96 6.70
C LYS A 117 -4.29 -3.09 7.38
N PRO A 118 -3.21 -2.79 8.12
CA PRO A 118 -2.47 -3.81 8.86
C PRO A 118 -3.28 -4.31 10.07
N LEU A 119 -3.16 -5.59 10.42
CA LEU A 119 -3.59 -6.04 11.74
C LEU A 119 -2.75 -5.36 12.80
N LYS A 120 -3.39 -4.82 13.82
CA LYS A 120 -2.67 -4.38 15.01
C LYS A 120 -2.12 -5.62 15.73
N PRO A 121 -0.82 -5.64 16.08
CA PRO A 121 -0.24 -6.70 16.90
C PRO A 121 -1.05 -6.84 18.16
N ILE A 122 -1.31 -8.09 18.56
CA ILE A 122 -2.29 -8.34 19.62
C ILE A 122 -1.69 -8.22 21.03
N HIS A 123 -0.50 -7.63 21.10
CA HIS A 123 0.17 -7.25 22.32
C HIS A 123 0.66 -5.80 22.18
N LYS A 124 -0.03 -4.88 22.85
CA LYS A 124 0.52 -3.58 23.24
C LYS A 124 0.04 -3.20 24.64
N LYS A 125 0.73 -3.79 25.63
CA LYS A 125 1.20 -3.26 26.92
C LYS A 125 1.25 -4.38 27.94
#